data_AF-A0A969T4V6-F1
#
_entry.id   AF-A0A969T4V6-F1
#
_cell.length_a   1.000
_cell.length_b   1.000
_cell.length_c   1.000
_cell.angle_alpha   90.00
_cell.angle_beta   90.00
_cell.angle_gamma   90.00
#
_symmetry.space_group_name_H-M   'P 1'
#
loop_
_entity.id
_entity.type
_entity.pdbx_description
1 polymer ?
#
loop_
_entity_poly.entity_id
_entity_poly.type
_entity_poly.pdbx_seq_one_letter_code
_entity_poly.pdbx_strand_id
1 'polypeptide(L)'
;MPSSRSINIEATIDTPKVVLDIEKSIFLVEGASYPEDAYDVYDSILDWLRSNETSYNGELVCHFKFNVLSSASRKLVYEILLELEKAQETNKIY
;
A
#
# COMPACT_ATOMS: atom_id res chain seq x y z
N MET A 1 -9.32 14.48 -13.21
CA MET A 1 -8.24 13.50 -12.97
C MET A 1 -7.73 13.80 -11.57
N PRO A 2 -7.88 12.92 -10.57
CA PRO A 2 -7.31 13.20 -9.25
C PRO A 2 -5.78 13.24 -9.40
N SER A 3 -5.21 14.40 -9.13
CA SER A 3 -3.86 14.84 -9.51
C SER A 3 -2.73 14.30 -8.63
N SER A 4 -2.90 13.14 -7.99
CA SER A 4 -1.94 12.65 -7.00
C SER A 4 -1.48 11.24 -7.35
N ARG A 5 -0.40 11.14 -8.14
CA ARG A 5 0.35 9.89 -8.39
C ARG A 5 1.13 9.38 -7.17
N SER A 6 0.89 10.00 -6.01
CA SER A 6 1.55 9.69 -4.77
C SER A 6 0.61 9.85 -3.57
N ILE A 7 0.77 8.98 -2.58
CA ILE A 7 0.17 9.08 -1.24
C ILE A 7 1.31 9.20 -0.23
N ASN A 8 1.16 10.09 0.75
CA ASN A 8 2.03 10.13 1.92
C ASN A 8 1.16 10.25 3.19
N ILE A 9 1.23 9.23 4.04
CA ILE A 9 0.56 9.16 5.34
C ILE A 9 1.68 9.10 6.39
N GLU A 10 1.69 10.04 7.32
CA GLU A 10 2.66 10.03 8.41
C GLU A 10 2.25 9.02 9.49
N ALA A 11 3.24 8.38 10.12
CA ALA A 11 2.99 7.44 11.20
C ALA A 11 2.36 8.12 12.42
N THR A 12 1.46 7.41 13.10
CA THR A 12 1.00 7.75 14.45
C THR A 12 1.65 6.82 15.47
N ILE A 13 1.14 6.82 16.71
CA ILE A 13 1.57 5.86 17.73
C ILE A 13 1.19 4.42 17.36
N ASP A 14 0.11 4.23 16.61
CA ASP A 14 -0.53 2.94 16.33
C ASP A 14 -0.74 2.64 14.84
N THR A 15 -0.49 3.62 13.95
CA THR A 15 -0.57 3.47 12.49
C THR A 15 0.79 3.68 11.81
N PRO A 16 1.08 2.95 10.73
CA PRO A 16 2.38 3.02 10.08
C PRO A 16 2.46 4.25 9.17
N LYS A 17 3.67 4.69 8.90
CA LYS A 17 3.97 5.60 7.80
C LYS A 17 3.74 4.85 6.48
N VAL A 18 3.10 5.52 5.53
CA VAL A 18 2.87 4.98 4.19
C VAL A 18 3.33 5.98 3.15
N VAL A 19 4.20 5.55 2.24
CA VAL A 19 4.62 6.33 1.08
C VAL A 19 4.40 5.50 -0.16
N LEU A 20 3.52 5.97 -1.04
CA LEU A 20 3.31 5.44 -2.37
C LEU A 20 3.65 6.52 -3.38
N ASP A 21 4.55 6.23 -4.31
CA ASP A 21 4.97 7.15 -5.35
C ASP A 21 5.32 6.35 -6.61
N ILE A 22 4.42 6.38 -7.59
CA ILE A 22 4.60 5.66 -8.86
C ILE A 22 5.80 6.22 -9.63
N GLU A 23 6.02 7.53 -9.58
CA GLU A 23 7.10 8.17 -10.33
C GLU A 23 8.47 7.80 -9.78
N LYS A 24 8.54 7.53 -8.47
CA LYS A 24 9.73 6.99 -7.81
C LYS A 24 9.78 5.47 -7.74
N SER A 25 8.76 4.76 -8.24
CA SER A 25 8.67 3.30 -8.13
C SER A 25 8.79 2.77 -6.69
N ILE A 26 8.26 3.51 -5.72
CA ILE A 26 8.37 3.18 -4.29
C ILE A 26 6.98 2.95 -3.67
N PHE A 27 6.87 1.85 -2.95
CA PHE A 27 5.83 1.61 -1.96
C PHE A 27 6.49 1.28 -0.61
N LEU A 28 6.33 2.13 0.38
CA LEU A 28 6.85 1.96 1.73
C LEU A 28 5.69 1.89 2.73
N VAL A 29 5.74 0.90 3.62
CA VAL A 29 4.91 0.83 4.84
C VAL A 29 5.85 0.57 6.01
N GLU A 30 5.95 1.51 6.95
CA GLU A 30 6.92 1.45 8.05
C GLU A 30 6.31 1.88 9.39
N GLY A 31 6.51 1.07 10.44
CA GLY A 31 6.13 1.44 11.82
C GLY A 31 5.17 0.46 12.50
N ALA A 32 4.45 0.96 13.51
CA ALA A 32 3.44 0.21 14.24
C ALA A 32 2.15 0.09 13.41
N SER A 33 1.44 -1.04 13.53
CA SER A 33 0.10 -1.20 12.94
C SER A 33 -0.78 -2.02 13.87
N TYR A 34 -1.39 -1.33 14.82
CA TYR A 34 -2.37 -1.86 15.75
C TYR A 34 -3.51 -0.88 16.05
N PRO A 35 -4.06 -0.17 15.05
CA PRO A 35 -5.18 0.73 15.29
C PRO A 35 -6.41 -0.05 15.80
N GLU A 36 -7.32 0.67 16.46
CA GLU A 36 -8.63 0.13 16.85
C GLU A 36 -9.42 -0.33 15.62
N ASP A 37 -9.40 0.49 14.56
CA ASP A 37 -9.91 0.12 13.24
C ASP A 37 -8.78 0.12 12.20
N ALA A 38 -8.47 -1.06 11.67
CA ALA A 38 -7.47 -1.19 10.62
C ALA A 38 -7.99 -0.70 9.26
N TYR A 39 -9.29 -0.75 9.00
CA TYR A 39 -9.85 -0.33 7.72
C TYR A 39 -9.58 1.14 7.46
N ASP A 40 -9.75 2.01 8.45
CA ASP A 40 -9.50 3.46 8.35
C ASP A 40 -8.08 3.80 7.83
N VAL A 41 -7.10 2.93 8.10
CA VAL A 41 -5.72 3.12 7.68
C VAL A 41 -5.50 2.59 6.26
N TYR A 42 -5.98 1.37 5.99
CA TYR A 42 -5.60 0.63 4.78
C TYR A 42 -6.57 0.79 3.60
N ASP A 43 -7.79 1.27 3.83
CA ASP A 43 -8.80 1.47 2.77
C ASP A 43 -8.30 2.43 1.69
N SER A 44 -7.75 3.57 2.09
CA SER A 44 -7.17 4.56 1.17
C SER A 44 -6.01 4.00 0.34
N ILE A 45 -5.26 3.03 0.88
CA ILE A 45 -4.14 2.38 0.19
C ILE A 45 -4.68 1.36 -0.82
N LEU A 46 -5.66 0.55 -0.43
CA LEU A 46 -6.33 -0.41 -1.30
C LEU A 46 -7.02 0.28 -2.47
N ASP A 47 -7.76 1.36 -2.21
CA ASP A 47 -8.44 2.14 -3.24
C ASP A 47 -7.46 2.76 -4.23
N TRP A 48 -6.32 3.23 -3.73
CA TRP A 48 -5.28 3.76 -4.58
C TRP A 48 -4.63 2.67 -5.44
N LEU A 49 -4.32 1.50 -4.86
CA LEU A 49 -3.75 0.37 -5.60
C LEU A 49 -4.68 -0.03 -6.74
N ARG A 50 -5.97 -0.22 -6.45
CA ARG A 50 -7.04 -0.56 -7.41
C ARG A 50 -7.20 0.48 -8.50
N SER A 51 -7.11 1.77 -8.16
CA SER A 51 -7.24 2.86 -9.12
C SER A 51 -6.04 2.98 -10.07
N ASN A 52 -4.89 2.38 -9.73
CA ASN A 52 -3.63 2.51 -10.46
C ASN A 52 -3.10 1.18 -11.02
N GLU A 53 -3.86 0.07 -10.98
CA GLU A 53 -3.45 -1.27 -11.43
C GLU A 53 -2.82 -1.31 -12.84
N THR A 54 -3.31 -0.47 -13.76
CA THR A 54 -2.86 -0.40 -15.16
C THR A 54 -1.76 0.64 -15.42
N SER A 55 -1.35 1.39 -14.39
CA SER A 55 -0.41 2.51 -14.52
C SER A 55 1.02 2.17 -14.12
N TYR A 56 1.28 0.95 -13.65
CA TYR A 56 2.63 0.50 -13.27
C TYR A 56 3.46 0.11 -14.50
N ASN A 57 4.03 1.12 -15.16
CA ASN A 57 5.01 0.89 -16.22
C ASN A 57 6.41 0.69 -15.61
N GLY A 58 6.68 -0.49 -15.05
CA GLY A 58 8.02 -0.87 -14.61
C GLY A 58 8.07 -1.63 -13.29
N GLU A 59 9.25 -1.60 -12.66
CA GLU A 59 9.49 -2.19 -11.35
C GLU A 59 8.89 -1.30 -10.25
N LEU A 60 8.16 -1.88 -9.31
CA LEU A 60 7.68 -1.22 -8.09
C LEU A 60 8.36 -1.91 -6.89
N VAL A 61 9.17 -1.17 -6.15
CA VAL A 61 9.87 -1.69 -4.98
C VAL A 61 9.01 -1.49 -3.75
N CYS A 62 8.56 -2.60 -3.17
CA CYS A 62 7.72 -2.62 -1.98
C CYS A 62 8.54 -2.92 -0.71
N HIS A 63 8.50 -2.00 0.25
CA HIS A 63 9.18 -2.09 1.53
C HIS A 63 8.16 -2.17 2.68
N PHE A 64 7.97 -3.36 3.24
CA PHE A 64 7.12 -3.57 4.42
C PHE A 64 7.99 -3.76 5.66
N LYS A 65 7.90 -2.83 6.61
CA LYS A 65 8.70 -2.78 7.83
C LYS A 65 7.82 -2.53 9.05
N PHE A 66 7.24 -3.60 9.58
CA PHE A 66 6.36 -3.50 10.75
C PHE A 66 7.14 -3.70 12.05
N ASN A 67 6.95 -2.78 13.00
CA ASN A 67 7.43 -2.95 14.38
C ASN A 67 6.49 -3.85 15.18
N VAL A 68 5.18 -3.63 15.00
CA VAL A 68 4.07 -4.39 15.61
C VAL A 68 2.98 -4.49 14.56
N LEU A 69 2.38 -5.67 14.40
CA LEU A 69 1.31 -5.89 13.42
C LEU A 69 0.18 -6.72 14.05
N SER A 70 -0.99 -6.10 14.23
CA SER A 70 -2.15 -6.75 14.84
C SER A 70 -2.77 -7.84 13.96
N SER A 71 -3.66 -8.67 14.52
CA SER A 71 -4.43 -9.65 13.74
C SER A 71 -5.34 -9.00 12.69
N ALA A 72 -5.96 -7.86 13.00
CA ALA A 72 -6.80 -7.13 12.06
C ALA A 72 -5.95 -6.53 10.93
N SER A 73 -4.87 -5.85 11.27
CA SER A 73 -3.94 -5.27 10.29
C SER A 73 -3.32 -6.32 9.37
N ARG A 74 -3.00 -7.52 9.87
CA ARG A 74 -2.50 -8.64 9.03
C ARG A 74 -3.44 -9.00 7.88
N LYS A 75 -4.76 -8.97 8.11
CA LYS A 75 -5.74 -9.28 7.08
C LYS A 75 -5.69 -8.23 5.96
N LEU A 76 -5.62 -6.95 6.32
CA LEU A 76 -5.60 -5.87 5.32
C LEU A 76 -4.25 -5.77 4.59
N VAL A 77 -3.14 -6.04 5.29
CA VAL A 77 -1.84 -6.18 4.61
C VAL A 77 -1.87 -7.36 3.63
N TYR A 78 -2.50 -8.47 3.98
CA TYR A 78 -2.67 -9.58 3.05
C TYR A 78 -3.52 -9.20 1.83
N GLU A 79 -4.61 -8.44 2.01
CA GLU A 79 -5.39 -7.89 0.90
C GLU A 79 -4.55 -6.98 -0.01
N ILE A 80 -3.70 -6.12 0.55
CA ILE A 80 -2.75 -5.30 -0.21
C ILE A 80 -1.82 -6.16 -1.06
N LEU A 81 -1.27 -7.24 -0.50
CA LEU A 81 -0.39 -8.15 -1.25
C LEU A 81 -1.13 -8.81 -2.42
N LEU A 82 -2.40 -9.17 -2.25
CA LEU A 82 -3.22 -9.73 -3.33
C LEU A 82 -3.48 -8.70 -4.44
N GLU A 83 -3.75 -7.44 -4.12
CA GLU A 83 -3.92 -6.40 -5.16
C GLU A 83 -2.60 -6.14 -5.91
N LEU A 84 -1.46 -6.17 -5.21
CA LEU A 84 -0.14 -6.06 -5.85
C LEU A 84 0.15 -7.24 -6.80
N GLU A 85 -0.23 -8.46 -6.41
CA GLU A 85 -0.10 -9.66 -7.25
C GLU A 85 -0.93 -9.53 -8.53
N LYS A 86 -2.21 -9.12 -8.42
CA LYS A 86 -3.07 -8.87 -9.59
C LYS A 86 -2.52 -7.80 -10.52
N ALA A 87 -2.00 -6.71 -9.96
CA ALA A 87 -1.37 -5.64 -10.74
C ALA A 87 -0.12 -6.18 -11.48
N GLN A 88 0.66 -7.06 -10.86
CA GLN A 88 1.80 -7.71 -11.51
C GLN A 88 1.36 -8.63 -12.66
N GLU A 89 0.31 -9.43 -12.48
CA GLU A 89 -0.23 -10.31 -13.51
C GLU A 89 -0.74 -9.53 -14.73
N THR A 90 -1.46 -8.44 -14.49
CA THR A 90 -2.03 -7.59 -15.56
C THR A 90 -0.95 -6.92 -16.43
N ASN A 91 0.19 -6.55 -15.82
CA ASN A 91 1.30 -5.90 -16.53
C ASN A 91 2.27 -6.89 -17.20
N LYS A 92 2.17 -8.19 -16.92
CA LYS A 92 2.88 -9.25 -17.67
C LYS A 92 2.10 -9.60 -18.93
N ILE A 93 2.20 -8.75 -19.95
CA ILE A 93 1.76 -9.12 -21.30
C ILE A 93 2.90 -9.95 -21.93
N TYR A 94 2.64 -11.24 -22.14
CA TYR A 94 3.51 -12.17 -22.87
C TYR A 94 3.61 -11.82 -24.35
#